data_AF-A0A1C5WH49-F1
#
_entry.id   AF-A0A1C5WH49-F1
#
_cell.length_a   1.000
_cell.length_b   1.000
_cell.length_c   1.000
_cell.angle_alpha   90.00
_cell.angle_beta   90.00
_cell.angle_gamma   90.00
#
_symmetry.space_group_name_H-M   'P 1'
#
loop_
_entity.id
_entity.type
_entity.pdbx_description
1 polymer ?
#
loop_
_entity_poly.entity_id
_entity_poly.type
_entity_poly.pdbx_seq_one_letter_code
_entity_poly.pdbx_strand_id
1 'polypeptide(L)'
;MFKVNGQTWHIKRTTPYSYKLVRSDGSLTIGVADNIDKTIYVSELLYGKFLDKVICHELCHVFSFENNLNIPIETEEIIADFMSIYGRSIIYLADDLMKNIFMRVA
;
A
#
# COMPACT_ATOMS: atom_id res chain seq x y z
N MET A 1 6.27 -5.78 11.22
CA MET A 1 5.71 -7.06 10.74
C MET A 1 4.21 -6.96 10.82
N PHE A 2 3.49 -7.44 9.80
CA PHE A 2 2.03 -7.49 9.77
C PHE A 2 1.58 -8.76 9.04
N LYS A 3 0.28 -9.10 9.13
CA LYS A 3 -0.28 -10.28 8.49
C LYS A 3 -1.40 -9.93 7.53
N VAL A 4 -1.39 -10.54 6.35
CA VAL A 4 -2.46 -10.45 5.35
C VAL A 4 -2.73 -11.87 4.86
N ASN A 5 -3.99 -12.29 4.90
CA ASN A 5 -4.44 -13.64 4.54
C ASN A 5 -3.60 -14.79 5.16
N GLY A 6 -3.21 -14.64 6.43
CA GLY A 6 -2.38 -15.64 7.15
C GLY A 6 -0.87 -15.57 6.87
N GLN A 7 -0.45 -14.87 5.81
CA GLN A 7 0.94 -14.69 5.45
C GLN A 7 1.57 -13.49 6.15
N THR A 8 2.84 -13.66 6.54
CA THR A 8 3.58 -12.66 7.30
C THR A 8 4.39 -11.77 6.37
N TRP A 9 4.16 -10.47 6.47
CA TRP A 9 4.85 -9.45 5.70
C TRP A 9 5.72 -8.54 6.58
N HIS A 10 6.83 -8.09 6.01
CA HIS A 10 7.74 -7.15 6.63
C HIS A 10 7.73 -5.80 5.91
N ILE A 11 8.11 -4.74 6.63
CA ILE A 11 8.40 -3.44 6.03
C ILE A 11 9.85 -3.14 6.38
N LYS A 12 10.68 -2.89 5.36
CA LYS A 12 12.10 -2.61 5.53
C LYS A 12 12.45 -1.29 4.86
N ARG A 13 13.11 -0.41 5.62
CA ARG A 13 13.74 0.78 5.04
C ARG A 13 15.07 0.41 4.42
N THR A 14 15.33 0.92 3.23
CA THR A 14 16.55 0.64 2.48
C THR A 14 17.09 1.90 1.83
N THR A 15 18.37 1.87 1.50
CA THR A 15 19.03 2.98 0.81
C THR A 15 18.39 3.15 -0.58
N PRO A 16 18.24 4.38 -1.11
CA PRO A 16 17.63 4.63 -2.41
C PRO A 16 18.31 3.91 -3.58
N TYR A 17 19.59 3.58 -3.42
CA TYR A 17 20.43 2.90 -4.42
C TYR A 17 20.45 1.37 -4.26
N SER A 18 19.63 0.83 -3.34
CA SER A 18 19.47 -0.61 -3.19
C SER A 18 18.88 -1.22 -4.46
N TYR A 19 19.39 -2.37 -4.90
CA TYR A 19 18.88 -3.07 -6.08
C TYR A 19 17.38 -3.39 -5.99
N LYS A 20 16.81 -3.44 -4.78
CA LYS A 20 15.37 -3.61 -4.56
C LYS A 20 14.55 -2.40 -4.97
N LEU A 21 15.14 -1.20 -4.99
CA LEU A 21 14.49 0.04 -5.41
C LEU A 21 14.89 0.45 -6.84
N VAL A 22 15.62 -0.40 -7.56
CA VAL A 22 15.98 -0.19 -8.95
C VAL A 22 15.13 -1.14 -9.80
N ARG A 23 14.32 -0.58 -10.69
CA ARG A 23 13.54 -1.37 -11.64
C ARG A 23 14.44 -1.95 -12.73
N SER A 24 13.94 -2.96 -13.44
CA SER A 24 14.67 -3.65 -14.52
C SER A 24 15.12 -2.72 -15.66
N ASP A 25 14.43 -1.59 -15.83
CA ASP A 25 14.75 -0.54 -16.81
C ASP A 25 15.77 0.50 -16.29
N GLY A 26 16.28 0.33 -15.07
CA GLY A 26 17.21 1.25 -14.42
C GLY A 26 16.54 2.45 -13.75
N SER A 27 15.21 2.57 -13.80
CA SER A 27 14.49 3.64 -13.08
C SER A 27 14.48 3.38 -11.58
N LEU A 28 14.54 4.47 -10.80
CA LEU A 28 14.47 4.40 -9.34
C LEU A 28 13.00 4.42 -8.90
N THR A 29 12.65 3.54 -7.97
CA THR A 29 11.39 3.59 -7.23
C THR A 29 11.64 3.98 -5.78
N ILE A 30 10.61 4.53 -5.13
CA ILE A 30 10.66 4.96 -3.74
C ILE A 30 10.04 3.92 -2.78
N GLY A 31 9.33 2.95 -3.34
CA GLY A 31 8.70 1.82 -2.66
C GLY A 31 8.53 0.62 -3.61
N VAL A 32 8.51 -0.59 -3.05
CA VAL A 32 8.09 -1.81 -3.77
C VAL A 32 7.60 -2.87 -2.79
N ALA A 33 6.51 -3.55 -3.14
CA ALA A 33 6.06 -4.78 -2.49
C ALA A 33 6.67 -6.01 -3.21
N ASP A 34 7.62 -6.68 -2.56
CA ASP A 34 8.23 -7.91 -3.09
C ASP A 34 7.48 -9.14 -2.56
N ASN A 35 6.79 -9.84 -3.46
CA ASN A 35 5.99 -11.02 -3.13
C ASN A 35 6.82 -12.27 -2.83
N ILE A 36 8.07 -12.34 -3.31
CA ILE A 36 8.97 -13.47 -3.04
C ILE A 36 9.51 -13.35 -1.61
N ASP A 37 10.00 -12.16 -1.27
CA ASP A 37 10.59 -11.88 0.04
C ASP A 37 9.53 -11.58 1.12
N LYS A 38 8.25 -11.45 0.71
CA LYS A 38 7.13 -11.01 1.56
C LYS A 38 7.50 -9.75 2.34
N THR A 39 8.07 -8.78 1.62
CA THR A 39 8.62 -7.56 2.23
C THR A 39 8.29 -6.35 1.36
N ILE A 40 7.75 -5.31 2.00
CA ILE A 40 7.68 -3.98 1.42
C ILE A 40 9.02 -3.28 1.69
N TYR A 41 9.73 -2.93 0.63
CA TYR A 41 10.92 -2.10 0.70
C TYR A 41 10.55 -0.64 0.45
N VAL A 42 11.03 0.25 1.30
CA VAL A 42 10.74 1.68 1.20
C VAL A 42 12.04 2.47 1.34
N SER A 43 12.22 3.51 0.53
CA SER A 43 13.37 4.39 0.64
C SER A 43 13.45 5.03 2.02
N GLU A 44 14.63 4.97 2.64
CA GLU A 44 14.88 5.56 3.96
C GLU A 44 14.75 7.09 3.98
N LEU A 45 14.82 7.73 2.81
CA LEU A 45 14.63 9.17 2.64
C LEU A 45 13.15 9.60 2.77
N LEU A 46 12.21 8.66 2.81
CA LEU A 46 10.78 8.97 2.93
C LEU A 46 10.35 9.19 4.38
N TYR A 47 9.60 10.27 4.62
CA TYR A 47 9.06 10.61 5.93
C TYR A 47 7.68 11.30 5.82
N GLY A 48 6.99 11.36 6.96
CA GLY A 48 5.71 12.04 7.10
C GLY A 48 4.63 11.55 6.13
N LYS A 49 3.80 12.48 5.64
CA LYS A 49 2.66 12.16 4.77
C LYS A 49 3.04 11.45 3.48
N PHE A 50 4.25 11.68 2.96
CA PHE A 50 4.67 11.05 1.72
C PHE A 50 5.01 9.58 1.92
N LEU A 51 5.66 9.24 3.05
CA LEU A 51 5.83 7.86 3.48
C LEU A 51 4.47 7.16 3.66
N ASP A 52 3.52 7.81 4.35
CA ASP A 52 2.19 7.24 4.58
C ASP A 52 1.50 6.89 3.27
N LYS A 53 1.60 7.79 2.28
CA LYS A 53 1.08 7.56 0.92
C LYS A 53 1.73 6.33 0.28
N VAL A 54 3.07 6.25 0.28
CA VAL A 54 3.79 5.12 -0.32
C VAL A 54 3.44 3.80 0.37
N ILE A 55 3.41 3.75 1.70
CA ILE A 55 3.01 2.53 2.41
C ILE A 55 1.59 2.11 2.05
N CYS A 56 0.65 3.06 1.95
CA CYS A 56 -0.73 2.75 1.57
C CYS A 56 -0.82 2.22 0.13
N HIS A 57 -0.01 2.76 -0.79
CA HIS A 57 0.12 2.29 -2.16
C HIS A 57 0.64 0.83 -2.17
N GLU A 58 1.77 0.56 -1.52
CA GLU A 58 2.37 -0.78 -1.50
C GLU A 58 1.49 -1.83 -0.82
N LEU A 59 0.69 -1.43 0.18
CA LEU A 59 -0.28 -2.33 0.79
C LEU A 59 -1.33 -2.82 -0.21
N CYS A 60 -1.74 -2.01 -1.19
CA CYS A 60 -2.64 -2.49 -2.25
C CYS A 60 -2.06 -3.69 -2.98
N HIS A 61 -0.78 -3.63 -3.38
CA HIS A 61 -0.10 -4.76 -4.01
C HIS A 61 -0.03 -5.99 -3.11
N VAL A 62 0.26 -5.80 -1.81
CA VAL A 62 0.22 -6.90 -0.85
C VAL A 62 -1.14 -7.58 -0.83
N PHE A 63 -2.24 -6.81 -0.79
CA PHE A 63 -3.58 -7.38 -0.82
C PHE A 63 -3.89 -8.06 -2.15
N SER A 64 -3.44 -7.54 -3.28
CA SER A 64 -3.55 -8.21 -4.57
C SER A 64 -2.85 -9.56 -4.58
N PHE A 65 -1.59 -9.60 -4.14
CA PHE A 65 -0.80 -10.84 -4.06
C PHE A 65 -1.43 -11.88 -3.15
N GLU A 66 -1.79 -11.49 -1.93
CA GLU A 66 -2.28 -12.43 -0.92
C GLU A 66 -3.70 -12.94 -1.20
N ASN A 67 -4.49 -12.23 -2.00
CA ASN A 67 -5.82 -12.66 -2.42
C ASN A 67 -5.84 -13.25 -3.84
N ASN A 68 -4.67 -13.48 -4.46
CA ASN A 68 -4.54 -13.98 -5.83
C ASN A 68 -5.37 -13.17 -6.84
N LEU A 69 -5.41 -11.84 -6.68
CA LEU A 69 -6.13 -10.96 -7.60
C LEU A 69 -5.31 -10.82 -8.88
N ASN A 70 -5.89 -11.22 -10.01
CA ASN A 70 -5.28 -11.05 -11.32
C ASN A 70 -5.75 -9.74 -11.95
N ILE A 71 -5.14 -8.63 -11.53
CA ILE A 71 -5.43 -7.28 -12.02
C ILE A 71 -4.32 -6.89 -13.01
N PRO A 72 -4.64 -6.36 -14.21
CA PRO A 72 -3.62 -5.80 -15.09
C PRO A 72 -2.79 -4.74 -14.36
N ILE A 73 -1.46 -4.79 -14.48
CA ILE A 73 -0.54 -3.96 -13.67
C ILE A 73 -0.87 -2.47 -13.74
N GLU A 74 -1.22 -1.94 -14.91
CA GLU A 74 -1.62 -0.53 -15.06
C GLU A 74 -2.88 -0.19 -14.25
N THR A 75 -3.85 -1.09 -14.25
CA THR A 75 -5.07 -0.94 -13.45
C THR A 75 -4.78 -1.06 -11.96
N GLU A 76 -3.88 -1.97 -11.58
CA GLU A 76 -3.48 -2.15 -10.19
C GLU A 76 -2.79 -0.91 -9.62
N GLU A 77 -1.87 -0.31 -10.37
CA GLU A 77 -1.21 0.96 -10.03
C GLU A 77 -2.22 2.11 -9.87
N ILE A 78 -3.23 2.20 -10.74
CA ILE A 78 -4.32 3.19 -10.60
C ILE A 78 -5.10 2.97 -9.30
N ILE A 79 -5.40 1.73 -8.94
CA ILE A 79 -6.10 1.39 -7.69
C ILE A 79 -5.22 1.74 -6.48
N ALA A 80 -3.93 1.38 -6.53
CA ALA A 80 -2.97 1.68 -5.47
C ALA A 80 -2.83 3.19 -5.25
N ASP A 81 -2.73 3.97 -6.32
CA ASP A 81 -2.71 5.43 -6.26
C ASP A 81 -4.02 6.00 -5.69
N PHE A 82 -5.16 5.53 -6.17
CA PHE A 82 -6.47 5.94 -5.66
C PHE A 82 -6.59 5.69 -4.16
N MET A 83 -6.22 4.50 -3.71
CA MET A 83 -6.26 4.13 -2.30
C MET A 83 -5.29 4.95 -1.46
N SER A 84 -4.08 5.21 -1.96
CA SER A 84 -3.08 6.01 -1.26
C SER A 84 -3.47 7.47 -1.06
N ILE A 85 -4.26 8.03 -1.99
CA ILE A 85 -4.68 9.44 -1.95
C ILE A 85 -6.01 9.60 -1.22
N TYR A 86 -6.99 8.76 -1.53
CA TYR A 86 -8.38 8.96 -1.12
C TYR A 86 -8.90 7.93 -0.12
N GLY A 87 -8.28 6.74 -0.03
CA GLY A 87 -8.83 5.60 0.68
C GLY A 87 -9.17 5.89 2.14
N ARG A 88 -8.25 6.53 2.88
CA ARG A 88 -8.47 6.89 4.28
C ARG A 88 -9.62 7.89 4.47
N SER A 89 -9.72 8.89 3.60
CA SER A 89 -10.79 9.90 3.63
C SER A 89 -12.15 9.28 3.35
N ILE A 90 -12.22 8.35 2.38
CA ILE A 90 -13.45 7.64 2.04
C ILE A 90 -13.93 6.80 3.23
N ILE A 91 -13.03 6.03 3.86
CA ILE A 91 -13.39 5.18 5.01
C ILE A 91 -13.89 6.02 6.18
N TYR A 92 -13.18 7.10 6.54
CA TYR A 92 -13.63 7.96 7.65
C TYR A 92 -14.95 8.68 7.38
N LEU A 93 -15.16 9.13 6.15
CA LEU A 93 -16.44 9.71 5.76
C LEU A 93 -17.56 8.67 5.83
N ALA A 94 -17.31 7.44 5.37
CA ALA A 94 -18.28 6.35 5.48
C ALA A 94 -18.62 6.05 6.94
N ASP A 95 -17.62 5.91 7.81
CA ASP A 95 -17.83 5.67 9.25
C ASP A 95 -18.65 6.78 9.92
N ASP A 96 -18.39 8.04 9.59
CA ASP A 96 -19.14 9.19 10.12
C ASP A 96 -20.61 9.18 9.65
N LEU A 97 -20.84 8.94 8.36
CA LEU A 97 -22.19 8.82 7.82
C LEU A 97 -22.96 7.65 8.46
N MET A 98 -22.31 6.51 8.63
CA MET A 98 -22.94 5.33 9.22
C MET A 98 -23.32 5.57 10.69
N LYS A 99 -22.45 6.23 11.48
CA LYS A 99 -22.80 6.64 12.85
C LYS A 99 -24.05 7.51 12.86
N ASN A 100 -24.16 8.49 11.97
CA ASN A 100 -25.32 9.39 11.90
C ASN A 100 -26.61 8.68 11.46
N ILE A 101 -26.51 7.65 10.62
CA ILE A 101 -27.66 6.84 10.20
C ILE A 101 -28.11 5.91 11.33
N PHE A 102 -27.18 5.19 11.97
CA PHE A 102 -27.52 4.23 13.03
C PHE A 102 -27.88 4.88 14.36
N MET A 103 -27.35 6.06 14.70
CA MET A 103 -27.79 6.82 15.88
C MET A 103 -29.21 7.38 15.73
N ARG A 104 -29.80 7.41 14.53
CA ARG A 104 -31.19 7.83 14.31
C ARG A 104 -32.23 6.73 14.52
N VAL A 105 -31.82 5.48 14.78
CA VAL A 105 -32.72 4.33 14.95
C VAL A 105 -32.86 3.90 16.43
N ALA A 106 -32.41 4.73 17.38
CA ALA A 106 -32.56 4.51 18.81
C ALA A 106 -33.56 5.47 19.45
#